data_AF-A0A7K5Z957-F1
#
_entry.id   AF-A0A7K5Z957-F1
#
_cell.length_a   1.000
_cell.length_b   1.000
_cell.length_c   1.000
_cell.angle_alpha   90.00
_cell.angle_beta   90.00
_cell.angle_gamma   90.00
#
_symmetry.space_group_name_H-M   'P 1'
#
loop_
_entity.id
_entity.type
_entity.pdbx_description
1 polymer ?
#
loop_
_entity_poly.entity_id
_entity_poly.type
_entity_poly.pdbx_seq_one_letter_code
_entity_poly.pdbx_strand_id
1 'polypeptide(L)'
;SQGLCPRRRWWWLVLLVWLSLGCGVGTAQPAGGPWGPWGPWSACSSSCGDGVALRARRCLRSAEEELCTGDPRQYRLCQLQACPPGAVPFRTMQCSLYDNKPVLGTAGRYRWVPFHGAPNVCDLNCLAVGHNFYYTFGRVLDGTRCGPGSPDLCISGRCLSVGCDGILGSGARPDACGRCGGGQDACLFVHRLFQGAEPSSGYFGYVNVTKIPAGATHIKVTDKSRNYLALMTSDGRYVLNGDWSIAWPGPYEAAGTRLLYARTPDGTESLEAPGPTAEDLHVMV
;
A
#
# COMPACT_ATOMS: atom_id res chain seq x y z
N SER A 1 -44.86 -26.71 -56.22
CA SER A 1 -43.68 -26.24 -56.97
C SER A 1 -43.29 -24.88 -56.42
N GLN A 2 -42.45 -24.86 -55.37
CA GLN A 2 -40.99 -24.63 -55.44
C GLN A 2 -40.69 -23.14 -55.70
N GLY A 3 -40.06 -22.34 -54.83
CA GLY A 3 -39.35 -22.56 -53.57
C GLY A 3 -38.35 -21.40 -53.45
N LEU A 4 -38.55 -20.49 -52.48
CA LEU A 4 -37.68 -19.33 -52.28
C LEU A 4 -36.28 -19.75 -51.82
N CYS A 5 -35.26 -19.27 -52.52
CA CYS A 5 -33.85 -19.53 -52.24
C CYS A 5 -33.29 -18.46 -51.26
N PRO A 6 -32.62 -18.81 -50.15
CA PRO A 6 -32.08 -17.83 -49.22
C PRO A 6 -30.69 -17.32 -49.63
N ARG A 7 -30.49 -16.01 -49.47
CA ARG A 7 -29.20 -15.32 -49.60
C ARG A 7 -28.21 -15.81 -48.53
N ARG A 8 -27.11 -16.45 -48.93
CA ARG A 8 -25.88 -16.57 -48.10
C ARG A 8 -24.88 -15.50 -48.51
N ARG A 9 -24.68 -14.51 -47.64
CA ARG A 9 -23.58 -13.54 -47.71
C ARG A 9 -22.28 -14.24 -47.32
N TRP A 10 -21.39 -14.46 -48.28
CA TRP A 10 -20.00 -14.84 -48.02
C TRP A 10 -19.21 -13.55 -47.76
N TRP A 11 -18.76 -13.35 -46.53
CA TRP A 11 -17.75 -12.33 -46.22
C TRP A 11 -16.39 -13.02 -46.28
N TRP A 12 -15.60 -12.63 -47.28
CA TRP A 12 -14.23 -13.04 -47.45
C TRP A 12 -13.38 -12.49 -46.30
N LEU A 13 -12.76 -13.37 -45.51
CA LEU A 13 -11.71 -13.03 -44.55
C LEU A 13 -10.43 -12.70 -45.32
N VAL A 14 -10.14 -11.40 -45.50
CA VAL A 14 -8.83 -10.93 -45.93
C VAL A 14 -7.93 -10.89 -44.68
N LEU A 15 -7.08 -11.89 -44.53
CA LEU A 15 -5.97 -11.89 -43.58
C LEU A 15 -4.88 -10.94 -44.09
N LEU A 16 -4.91 -9.69 -43.61
CA LEU A 16 -3.78 -8.77 -43.70
C LEU A 16 -2.74 -9.15 -42.63
N VAL A 17 -1.80 -10.02 -42.99
CA VAL A 17 -0.59 -10.23 -42.20
C VAL A 17 0.31 -9.02 -42.41
N TRP A 18 0.30 -8.10 -41.45
CA TRP A 18 1.34 -7.07 -41.33
C TRP A 18 2.62 -7.73 -40.82
N LEU A 19 3.49 -8.14 -41.75
CA LEU A 19 4.91 -8.36 -41.45
C LEU A 19 5.57 -6.99 -41.30
N SER A 20 5.45 -6.39 -40.13
CA SER A 20 6.33 -5.31 -39.72
C SER A 20 7.73 -5.87 -39.53
N LEU A 21 8.56 -5.81 -40.59
CA LEU A 21 10.01 -5.78 -40.44
C LEU A 21 10.36 -4.51 -39.65
N GLY A 22 10.31 -4.63 -38.32
CA GLY A 22 10.91 -3.65 -37.44
C GLY A 22 12.42 -3.80 -37.55
N CYS A 23 13.06 -2.95 -38.36
CA CYS A 23 14.45 -2.60 -38.10
C CYS A 23 14.48 -1.92 -36.72
N GLY A 24 14.75 -2.72 -35.69
CA GLY A 24 15.13 -2.21 -34.39
C GLY A 24 16.48 -1.52 -34.54
N VAL A 25 16.45 -0.22 -34.88
CA VAL A 25 17.55 0.67 -34.51
C VAL A 25 17.52 0.70 -33.00
N GLY A 26 18.26 -0.22 -32.39
CA GLY A 26 18.63 -0.11 -30.99
C GLY A 26 19.45 1.16 -30.90
N THR A 27 18.82 2.29 -30.58
CA THR A 27 19.53 3.40 -29.99
C THR A 27 20.03 2.87 -28.66
N ALA A 28 21.24 2.32 -28.66
CA ALA A 28 22.02 2.19 -27.45
C ALA A 28 22.12 3.61 -26.91
N GLN A 29 21.26 3.93 -25.93
CA GLN A 29 21.43 5.14 -25.15
C GLN A 29 22.88 5.14 -24.68
N PRO A 30 23.62 6.25 -24.82
CA PRO A 30 24.96 6.32 -24.26
C PRO A 30 24.84 5.86 -22.81
N ALA A 31 25.56 4.79 -22.45
CA ALA A 31 25.57 4.33 -21.09
C ALA A 31 26.19 5.48 -20.29
N GLY A 32 25.35 6.24 -19.56
CA GLY A 32 25.82 7.28 -18.65
C GLY A 32 26.87 6.69 -17.72
N GLY A 33 27.76 7.54 -17.21
CA GLY A 33 28.90 7.07 -16.40
C GLY A 33 28.47 6.12 -15.26
N PRO A 34 29.37 5.25 -14.76
CA PRO A 34 29.03 4.33 -13.70
C PRO A 34 28.77 5.08 -12.39
N TRP A 35 27.79 4.60 -11.61
CA TRP A 35 27.62 5.05 -10.24
C TRP A 35 28.74 4.51 -9.35
N GLY A 36 29.29 5.37 -8.49
CA GLY A 36 30.13 4.93 -7.39
C GLY A 36 29.33 4.17 -6.33
N PRO A 37 30.02 3.55 -5.35
CA PRO A 37 29.35 2.86 -4.26
C PRO A 37 28.47 3.84 -3.47
N TRP A 38 27.40 3.30 -2.90
CA TRP A 38 26.60 4.04 -1.92
C TRP A 38 27.44 4.35 -0.69
N GLY A 39 27.38 5.60 -0.24
CA GLY A 39 27.92 5.98 1.07
C GLY A 39 27.12 5.35 2.22
N PRO A 40 27.61 5.52 3.46
CA PRO A 40 26.88 5.08 4.64
C PRO A 40 25.56 5.84 4.78
N TRP A 41 24.61 5.21 5.47
CA TRP A 41 23.39 5.88 5.88
C TRP A 41 23.67 6.95 6.93
N SER A 42 22.98 8.08 6.84
CA SER A 42 22.98 9.13 7.86
C SER A 42 22.30 8.65 9.14
N ALA A 43 22.45 9.45 10.20
CA ALA A 43 21.56 9.36 11.35
C ALA A 43 20.09 9.56 10.94
N CYS A 44 19.18 9.03 11.75
CA CYS A 44 17.74 9.19 11.56
C CYS A 44 17.34 10.67 11.76
N SER A 45 16.41 11.17 10.95
CA SER A 45 15.88 12.54 11.04
C SER A 45 15.11 12.79 12.34
N SER A 46 14.57 11.74 12.95
CA SER A 46 13.78 11.76 14.19
C SER A 46 14.61 11.22 15.36
N SER A 47 14.27 11.62 16.58
CA SER A 47 14.86 11.07 17.83
C SER A 47 14.03 9.95 18.46
N CYS A 48 12.77 9.79 18.03
CA CYS A 48 11.84 8.75 18.45
C CYS A 48 10.83 8.50 17.31
N GLY A 49 10.11 7.38 17.38
CA GLY A 49 9.13 6.99 16.38
C GLY A 49 9.74 6.80 15.00
N ASP A 50 9.01 7.20 13.97
CA ASP A 50 9.47 7.06 12.59
C ASP A 50 10.28 8.29 12.15
N GLY A 51 11.36 8.04 11.42
CA GLY A 51 12.13 9.06 10.74
C GLY A 51 12.74 8.53 9.45
N VAL A 52 13.64 9.31 8.88
CA VAL A 52 14.29 8.96 7.61
C VAL A 52 15.80 9.03 7.74
N ALA A 53 16.48 8.05 7.15
CA ALA A 53 17.92 8.08 6.94
C ALA A 53 18.21 8.26 5.44
N LEU A 54 19.22 9.06 5.12
CA LEU A 54 19.67 9.39 3.78
C LEU A 54 21.01 8.71 3.51
N ARG A 55 21.20 8.17 2.32
CA ARG A 55 22.52 7.88 1.76
C ARG A 55 22.67 8.51 0.38
N ALA A 56 23.90 8.80 0.00
CA ALA A 56 24.21 9.38 -1.30
C ALA A 56 25.31 8.59 -1.99
N ARG A 57 25.31 8.64 -3.32
CA ARG A 57 26.38 8.12 -4.17
C ARG A 57 26.80 9.21 -5.16
N ARG A 58 28.02 9.10 -5.67
CA ARG A 58 28.56 10.01 -6.67
C ARG A 58 28.58 9.35 -8.03
N CYS A 59 28.29 10.12 -9.07
CA CYS A 59 28.44 9.68 -10.45
C CYS A 59 29.94 9.72 -10.78
N LEU A 60 30.54 8.59 -11.17
CA LEU A 60 31.98 8.48 -11.48
C LEU A 60 32.28 8.80 -12.95
N ARG A 61 31.50 9.71 -13.54
CA ARG A 61 31.64 10.06 -14.96
C ARG A 61 32.94 10.80 -15.26
N SER A 62 33.51 10.56 -16.43
CA SER A 62 34.49 11.47 -17.03
C SER A 62 33.81 12.74 -17.54
N ALA A 63 34.57 13.81 -17.85
CA ALA A 63 34.00 15.08 -18.30
C ALA A 63 33.19 14.95 -19.61
N GLU A 64 33.55 13.96 -20.43
CA GLU A 64 33.01 13.66 -21.76
C GLU A 64 31.80 12.70 -21.71
N GLU A 65 31.57 12.04 -20.56
CA GLU A 65 30.46 11.11 -20.35
C GLU A 65 29.17 11.82 -19.93
N GLU A 66 28.04 11.25 -20.36
CA GLU A 66 26.72 11.66 -19.91
C GLU A 66 26.51 11.43 -18.41
N LEU A 67 25.60 12.21 -17.82
CA LEU A 67 25.22 12.06 -16.42
C LEU A 67 24.64 10.66 -16.17
N CYS A 68 25.00 10.09 -15.02
CA CYS A 68 24.48 8.81 -14.57
C CYS A 68 22.94 8.85 -14.50
N THR A 69 22.28 7.80 -15.00
CA THR A 69 20.83 7.67 -14.92
C THR A 69 20.38 7.21 -13.53
N GLY A 70 19.37 7.87 -12.97
CA GLY A 70 18.76 7.55 -11.67
C GLY A 70 19.14 8.52 -10.54
N ASP A 71 18.55 8.32 -9.36
CA ASP A 71 18.74 9.26 -8.26
C ASP A 71 20.12 9.09 -7.57
N PRO A 72 20.82 10.21 -7.27
CA PRO A 72 22.08 10.19 -6.53
C PRO A 72 21.86 10.02 -5.01
N ARG A 73 20.60 10.09 -4.56
CA ARG A 73 20.20 10.03 -3.16
C ARG A 73 19.17 8.93 -2.96
N GLN A 74 19.24 8.25 -1.84
CA GLN A 74 18.25 7.26 -1.42
C GLN A 74 17.87 7.52 0.03
N TYR A 75 16.61 7.27 0.33
CA TYR A 75 16.03 7.48 1.64
C TYR A 75 15.44 6.16 2.12
N ARG A 76 15.62 5.84 3.40
CA ARG A 76 14.98 4.67 4.04
C ARG A 76 14.26 5.10 5.29
N LEU A 77 13.22 4.33 5.65
CA LEU A 77 12.58 4.48 6.95
C LEU A 77 13.55 4.02 8.05
N CYS A 78 13.64 4.78 9.13
CA CYS A 78 14.21 4.33 10.39
C CYS A 78 13.10 4.33 11.44
N GLN A 79 12.94 3.18 12.10
CA GLN A 79 11.97 2.98 13.17
C GLN A 79 12.72 2.98 14.50
N LEU A 80 12.46 4.02 15.30
CA LEU A 80 13.03 4.19 16.63
C LEU A 80 11.99 3.79 17.68
N GLN A 81 12.42 3.80 18.95
CA GLN A 81 11.51 3.61 20.07
C GLN A 81 10.35 4.61 20.02
N ALA A 82 9.17 4.17 20.42
CA ALA A 82 7.98 5.01 20.42
C ALA A 82 8.22 6.33 21.15
N CYS A 83 7.68 7.41 20.62
CA CYS A 83 7.82 8.71 21.25
C CYS A 83 7.14 8.75 22.62
N PRO A 84 7.71 9.46 23.60
CA PRO A 84 7.12 9.57 24.93
C PRO A 84 5.72 10.20 24.86
N PRO A 85 4.84 9.91 25.82
CA PRO A 85 3.52 10.54 25.90
C PRO A 85 3.64 12.07 25.89
N GLY A 86 2.81 12.74 25.09
CA GLY A 86 2.85 14.19 24.93
C GLY A 86 3.93 14.71 23.98
N ALA A 87 4.68 13.85 23.30
CA ALA A 87 5.59 14.27 22.24
C ALA A 87 4.84 15.05 21.16
N VAL A 88 5.38 16.21 20.78
CA VAL A 88 4.80 17.07 19.76
C VAL A 88 5.12 16.51 18.38
N PRO A 89 4.12 16.29 17.50
CA PRO A 89 4.38 15.83 16.14
C PRO A 89 5.28 16.79 15.36
N PHE A 90 6.12 16.24 14.48
CA PHE A 90 7.14 17.01 13.76
C PHE A 90 6.57 18.20 12.98
N ARG A 91 5.41 18.02 12.33
CA ARG A 91 4.73 19.08 11.59
C ARG A 91 4.16 20.17 12.52
N THR A 92 3.62 19.78 13.67
CA THR A 92 3.12 20.71 14.68
C THR A 92 4.25 21.58 15.23
N MET A 93 5.39 20.95 15.55
CA MET A 93 6.59 21.66 15.98
C MET A 93 7.03 22.68 14.91
N GLN A 94 7.10 22.27 13.64
CA GLN A 94 7.47 23.17 12.53
C GLN A 94 6.54 24.38 12.38
N CYS A 95 5.22 24.22 12.49
CA CYS A 95 4.29 25.36 12.49
C CYS A 95 4.52 26.28 13.70
N SER A 96 4.73 25.72 14.89
CA SER A 96 4.92 26.50 16.12
C SER A 96 6.18 27.37 16.11
N LEU A 97 7.17 27.06 15.26
CA LEU A 97 8.35 27.92 15.04
C LEU A 97 7.98 29.31 14.50
N TYR A 98 6.78 29.48 13.94
CA TYR A 98 6.28 30.75 13.40
C TYR A 98 5.26 31.43 14.32
N ASP A 99 4.99 30.88 15.51
CA ASP A 99 4.07 31.47 16.47
C ASP A 99 4.53 32.87 16.88
N ASN A 100 3.58 33.81 16.88
CA ASN A 100 3.77 35.21 17.23
C ASN A 100 4.81 35.98 16.40
N LYS A 101 5.27 35.41 15.27
CA LYS A 101 6.14 36.09 14.31
C LYS A 101 5.29 36.84 13.26
N PRO A 102 5.74 38.01 12.79
CA PRO A 102 5.05 38.73 11.72
C PRO A 102 5.12 37.92 10.43
N VAL A 103 4.01 37.83 9.70
CA VAL A 103 3.93 37.14 8.41
C VAL A 103 3.76 38.17 7.29
N LEU A 104 4.54 37.98 6.21
CA LEU A 104 4.52 38.87 5.05
C LEU A 104 3.10 39.06 4.52
N GLY A 105 2.68 40.32 4.37
CA GLY A 105 1.34 40.68 3.92
C GLY A 105 0.29 40.82 5.02
N THR A 106 0.63 40.56 6.30
CA THR A 106 -0.27 40.76 7.43
C THR A 106 0.41 41.54 8.57
N ALA A 107 -0.31 42.45 9.22
CA ALA A 107 0.17 43.14 10.43
C ALA A 107 -0.04 42.32 11.71
N GLY A 108 -0.71 41.17 11.61
CA GLY A 108 -1.09 40.34 12.75
C GLY A 108 -0.02 39.35 13.18
N ARG A 109 -0.14 38.92 14.44
CA ARG A 109 0.62 37.82 15.04
C ARG A 109 -0.36 36.71 15.35
N TYR A 110 -0.02 35.49 14.94
CA TYR A 110 -0.92 34.36 15.01
C TYR A 110 -0.25 33.16 15.68
N ARG A 111 -1.09 32.26 16.17
CA ARG A 111 -0.71 30.90 16.55
C ARG A 111 -1.07 29.95 15.41
N TRP A 112 -0.20 29.00 15.14
CA TRP A 112 -0.27 28.16 13.95
C TRP A 112 -0.48 26.69 14.29
N VAL A 113 -1.35 26.03 13.52
CA VAL A 113 -1.54 24.57 13.59
C VAL A 113 -1.44 23.94 12.19
N PRO A 114 -1.02 22.67 12.07
CA PRO A 114 -0.93 22.02 10.76
C PRO A 114 -2.24 22.04 9.98
N PHE A 115 -2.16 22.40 8.70
CA PHE A 115 -3.27 22.34 7.76
C PHE A 115 -2.97 21.30 6.67
N HIS A 116 -3.87 20.34 6.48
CA HIS A 116 -3.71 19.24 5.52
C HIS A 116 -4.60 19.37 4.28
N GLY A 117 -5.43 20.41 4.19
CA GLY A 117 -6.34 20.64 3.06
C GLY A 117 -5.74 21.36 1.85
N ALA A 118 -4.45 21.71 1.91
CA ALA A 118 -3.76 22.40 0.81
C ALA A 118 -3.33 21.41 -0.29
N PRO A 119 -3.19 21.86 -1.56
CA PRO A 119 -2.87 20.98 -2.69
C PRO A 119 -1.57 20.17 -2.52
N ASN A 120 -0.52 20.81 -1.99
CA ASN A 120 0.75 20.14 -1.70
C ASN A 120 0.88 19.87 -0.21
N VAL A 121 0.63 18.62 0.18
CA VAL A 121 0.72 18.17 1.58
C VAL A 121 2.13 18.24 2.15
N CYS A 122 3.18 18.29 1.33
CA CYS A 122 4.57 18.38 1.79
C CYS A 122 5.12 19.80 1.86
N ASP A 123 4.26 20.78 1.62
CA ASP A 123 4.51 22.15 2.05
C ASP A 123 4.05 22.34 3.49
N LEU A 124 4.74 23.21 4.23
CA LEU A 124 4.44 23.58 5.60
C LEU A 124 3.25 24.56 5.62
N ASN A 125 2.07 24.01 5.37
CA ASN A 125 0.80 24.72 5.41
C ASN A 125 0.31 24.76 6.85
N CYS A 126 0.15 25.96 7.40
CA CYS A 126 -0.29 26.16 8.77
C CYS A 126 -1.51 27.08 8.82
N LEU A 127 -2.57 26.63 9.48
CA LEU A 127 -3.80 27.38 9.72
C LEU A 127 -3.60 28.34 10.91
N ALA A 128 -4.01 29.59 10.75
CA ALA A 128 -4.04 30.56 11.85
C ALA A 128 -5.21 30.23 12.79
N VAL A 129 -4.91 29.92 14.06
CA VAL A 129 -5.93 29.56 15.06
C VAL A 129 -6.92 30.71 15.26
N GLY A 130 -8.22 30.41 15.17
CA GLY A 130 -9.29 31.42 15.28
C GLY A 130 -9.55 32.21 13.99
N HIS A 131 -8.87 31.88 12.89
CA HIS A 131 -9.03 32.53 11.59
C HIS A 131 -9.29 31.51 10.47
N ASN A 132 -9.73 32.00 9.32
CA ASN A 132 -10.15 31.19 8.17
C ASN A 132 -9.11 31.14 7.03
N PHE A 133 -7.83 31.38 7.34
CA PHE A 133 -6.76 31.34 6.35
C PHE A 133 -5.58 30.52 6.86
N TYR A 134 -4.87 29.89 5.93
CA TYR A 134 -3.59 29.23 6.17
C TYR A 134 -2.48 29.97 5.44
N TYR A 135 -1.26 29.80 5.91
CA TYR A 135 -0.05 30.32 5.26
C TYR A 135 0.93 29.17 4.99
N THR A 136 1.68 29.27 3.90
CA THR A 136 2.68 28.28 3.50
C THR A 136 4.08 28.81 3.81
N PHE A 137 4.75 28.20 4.79
CA PHE A 137 6.08 28.62 5.26
C PHE A 137 7.25 27.96 4.51
N GLY A 138 6.98 27.31 3.38
CA GLY A 138 7.97 26.56 2.60
C GLY A 138 7.68 25.07 2.62
N ARG A 139 8.73 24.23 2.55
CA ARG A 139 8.62 22.77 2.60
C ARG A 139 8.76 22.25 4.02
N VAL A 140 8.07 21.17 4.34
CA VAL A 140 8.33 20.46 5.60
C VAL A 140 9.71 19.80 5.58
N LEU A 141 10.27 19.57 6.76
CA LEU A 141 11.51 18.79 6.92
C LEU A 141 11.33 17.35 6.43
N ASP A 142 12.35 16.81 5.78
CA ASP A 142 12.36 15.42 5.31
C ASP A 142 12.09 14.46 6.47
N GLY A 143 11.19 13.50 6.24
CA GLY A 143 10.70 12.58 7.27
C GLY A 143 9.46 13.04 8.03
N THR A 144 8.94 14.24 7.74
CA THR A 144 7.62 14.65 8.24
C THR A 144 6.51 13.84 7.56
N ARG A 145 5.55 13.28 8.33
CA ARG A 145 4.39 12.58 7.76
C ARG A 145 3.57 13.47 6.82
N CYS A 146 3.04 12.88 5.74
CA CYS A 146 2.23 13.59 4.76
C CYS A 146 0.87 14.02 5.35
N GLY A 147 0.24 13.16 6.13
CA GLY A 147 -1.06 13.42 6.72
C GLY A 147 -1.33 12.65 8.01
N PRO A 148 -2.42 12.96 8.71
CA PRO A 148 -2.87 12.20 9.87
C PRO A 148 -3.13 10.75 9.50
N GLY A 149 -2.53 9.80 10.21
CA GLY A 149 -2.71 8.36 9.98
C GLY A 149 -2.04 7.79 8.73
N SER A 150 -1.44 8.61 7.86
CA SER A 150 -0.68 8.13 6.71
C SER A 150 0.70 7.61 7.14
N PRO A 151 1.13 6.43 6.63
CA PRO A 151 2.49 5.94 6.83
C PRO A 151 3.52 6.67 5.95
N ASP A 152 3.07 7.49 5.00
CA ASP A 152 3.92 8.13 4.00
C ASP A 152 4.63 9.37 4.55
N LEU A 153 5.83 9.62 4.04
CA LEU A 153 6.71 10.69 4.51
C LEU A 153 7.05 11.67 3.39
N CYS A 154 7.17 12.94 3.75
CA CYS A 154 7.61 13.99 2.87
C CYS A 154 9.12 13.95 2.70
N ILE A 155 9.58 13.91 1.44
CA ILE A 155 10.99 13.94 1.04
C ILE A 155 11.14 14.92 -0.12
N SER A 156 11.98 15.93 0.05
CA SER A 156 12.27 16.95 -0.97
C SER A 156 10.98 17.59 -1.55
N GLY A 157 9.95 17.76 -0.72
CA GLY A 157 8.65 18.33 -1.09
C GLY A 157 7.67 17.37 -1.76
N ARG A 158 7.95 16.07 -1.80
CA ARG A 158 7.06 15.03 -2.35
C ARG A 158 6.65 14.04 -1.27
N CYS A 159 5.40 13.59 -1.29
CA CYS A 159 4.93 12.53 -0.42
C CYS A 159 5.31 11.17 -0.99
N LEU A 160 6.17 10.42 -0.29
CA LEU A 160 6.68 9.13 -0.73
C LEU A 160 6.28 8.02 0.23
N SER A 161 5.85 6.89 -0.34
CA SER A 161 5.61 5.65 0.40
C SER A 161 6.89 4.82 0.51
N VAL A 162 6.95 3.97 1.54
CA VAL A 162 8.03 3.00 1.73
C VAL A 162 7.77 1.80 0.83
N GLY A 163 8.72 1.49 -0.04
CA GLY A 163 8.66 0.26 -0.83
C GLY A 163 8.90 -0.99 0.02
N CYS A 164 8.56 -2.16 -0.51
CA CYS A 164 8.83 -3.43 0.18
C CYS A 164 10.33 -3.70 0.43
N ASP A 165 11.20 -2.96 -0.26
CA ASP A 165 12.66 -2.99 -0.15
C ASP A 165 13.18 -2.06 0.97
N GLY A 166 12.27 -1.39 1.67
CA GLY A 166 12.57 -0.43 2.74
C GLY A 166 13.03 0.94 2.25
N ILE A 167 13.01 1.18 0.93
CA ILE A 167 13.44 2.44 0.32
C ILE A 167 12.22 3.32 0.02
N LEU A 168 12.27 4.59 0.41
CA LEU A 168 11.19 5.53 0.12
C LEU A 168 11.19 5.92 -1.36
N GLY A 169 10.01 5.84 -1.98
CA GLY A 169 9.81 6.21 -3.38
C GLY A 169 10.42 5.24 -4.38
N SER A 170 10.87 4.05 -3.96
CA SER A 170 11.37 3.01 -4.88
C SER A 170 10.26 2.48 -5.80
N GLY A 171 9.00 2.56 -5.37
CA GLY A 171 7.86 1.95 -6.05
C GLY A 171 7.86 0.42 -5.97
N ALA A 172 8.80 -0.18 -5.22
CA ALA A 172 8.90 -1.61 -5.05
C ALA A 172 7.67 -2.14 -4.30
N ARG A 173 6.98 -3.11 -4.90
CA ARG A 173 5.82 -3.77 -4.32
C ARG A 173 6.15 -5.24 -4.08
N PRO A 174 5.57 -5.86 -3.03
CA PRO A 174 5.67 -7.30 -2.86
C PRO A 174 5.07 -8.00 -4.08
N ASP A 175 5.60 -9.17 -4.42
CA ASP A 175 4.97 -10.09 -5.36
C ASP A 175 3.69 -10.71 -4.73
N ALA A 176 3.00 -11.57 -5.48
CA ALA A 176 1.81 -12.29 -4.99
C ALA A 176 2.09 -13.17 -3.74
N CYS A 177 3.36 -13.46 -3.49
CA CYS A 177 3.86 -14.25 -2.35
C CYS A 177 4.27 -13.38 -1.16
N GLY A 178 4.11 -12.06 -1.25
CA GLY A 178 4.52 -11.13 -0.20
C GLY A 178 6.02 -10.88 -0.12
N ARG A 179 6.83 -11.34 -1.10
CA ARG A 179 8.28 -11.10 -1.15
C ARG A 179 8.61 -9.89 -2.02
N CYS A 180 9.53 -9.07 -1.54
CA CYS A 180 10.00 -7.92 -2.32
C CYS A 180 10.95 -8.35 -3.43
N GLY A 181 10.65 -7.98 -4.68
CA GLY A 181 11.49 -8.34 -5.84
C GLY A 181 11.57 -9.85 -6.10
N GLY A 182 10.62 -10.63 -5.57
CA GLY A 182 10.57 -12.08 -5.78
C GLY A 182 10.11 -12.45 -7.18
N GLY A 183 10.65 -13.57 -7.68
CA GLY A 183 10.21 -14.20 -8.92
C GLY A 183 8.88 -14.94 -8.73
N GLN A 184 8.21 -15.28 -9.84
CA GLN A 184 6.87 -15.87 -9.84
C GLN A 184 6.76 -17.27 -9.16
N ASP A 185 7.87 -17.87 -8.76
CA ASP A 185 7.94 -19.25 -8.20
C ASP A 185 8.13 -19.30 -6.67
N ALA A 186 8.04 -18.16 -5.96
CA ALA A 186 8.37 -18.10 -4.54
C ALA A 186 7.29 -18.72 -3.59
N CYS A 187 6.06 -18.93 -4.07
CA CYS A 187 4.96 -19.51 -3.32
C CYS A 187 3.96 -20.23 -4.22
N LEU A 188 3.13 -21.08 -3.62
CA LEU A 188 2.05 -21.77 -4.31
C LEU A 188 0.77 -20.93 -4.28
N PHE A 189 0.21 -20.61 -5.44
CA PHE A 189 -1.13 -20.03 -5.52
C PHE A 189 -2.20 -21.11 -5.26
N VAL A 190 -3.03 -20.91 -4.24
CA VAL A 190 -4.09 -21.85 -3.85
C VAL A 190 -5.45 -21.20 -4.09
N HIS A 191 -6.22 -21.77 -5.03
CA HIS A 191 -7.61 -21.43 -5.25
C HIS A 191 -8.48 -22.68 -5.07
N ARG A 192 -9.46 -22.62 -4.18
CA ARG A 192 -10.36 -23.73 -3.86
C ARG A 192 -11.80 -23.25 -3.84
N LEU A 193 -12.68 -24.01 -4.47
CA LEU A 193 -14.12 -23.83 -4.40
C LEU A 193 -14.71 -24.93 -3.53
N PHE A 194 -15.51 -24.56 -2.54
CA PHE A 194 -16.26 -25.52 -1.73
C PHE A 194 -17.71 -25.52 -2.17
N GLN A 195 -18.23 -26.71 -2.50
CA GLN A 195 -19.63 -26.95 -2.81
C GLN A 195 -20.08 -28.16 -1.98
N GLY A 196 -20.66 -27.89 -0.82
CA GLY A 196 -21.28 -28.90 0.04
C GLY A 196 -22.78 -28.99 -0.21
N ALA A 197 -23.34 -30.20 -0.17
CA ALA A 197 -24.79 -30.37 -0.06
C ALA A 197 -25.22 -30.13 1.40
N GLU A 198 -26.40 -29.53 1.61
CA GLU A 198 -26.96 -29.46 2.97
C GLU A 198 -27.06 -30.88 3.56
N PRO A 199 -26.55 -31.12 4.77
CA PRO A 199 -26.64 -32.42 5.38
C PRO A 199 -28.11 -32.81 5.56
N SER A 200 -28.47 -34.01 5.10
CA SER A 200 -29.85 -34.54 5.14
C SER A 200 -30.37 -34.72 6.57
N SER A 201 -29.47 -34.81 7.54
CA SER A 201 -29.74 -34.79 8.97
C SER A 201 -29.68 -33.34 9.45
N GLY A 202 -30.71 -32.85 10.15
CA GLY A 202 -30.83 -31.50 10.72
C GLY A 202 -29.78 -31.15 11.79
N TYR A 203 -28.51 -31.28 11.44
CA TYR A 203 -27.35 -30.90 12.21
C TYR A 203 -27.14 -29.40 11.97
N PHE A 204 -27.41 -28.60 12.99
CA PHE A 204 -27.20 -27.16 12.96
C PHE A 204 -25.81 -26.87 13.55
N GLY A 205 -24.86 -26.42 12.72
CA GLY A 205 -23.53 -26.05 13.18
C GLY A 205 -22.58 -25.75 12.03
N TYR A 206 -21.45 -25.11 12.37
CA TYR A 206 -20.40 -24.75 11.42
C TYR A 206 -19.66 -25.99 10.90
N VAL A 207 -19.48 -26.07 9.59
CA VAL A 207 -18.73 -27.12 8.91
C VAL A 207 -17.38 -26.59 8.47
N ASN A 208 -16.32 -27.36 8.72
CA ASN A 208 -14.98 -26.99 8.27
C ASN A 208 -14.87 -27.10 6.74
N VAL A 209 -14.58 -25.97 6.09
CA VAL A 209 -14.45 -25.86 4.64
C VAL A 209 -13.01 -26.09 4.22
N THR A 210 -12.10 -25.32 4.80
CA THR A 210 -10.69 -25.38 4.45
C THR A 210 -9.81 -24.75 5.52
N LYS A 211 -8.52 -25.02 5.39
CA LYS A 211 -7.47 -24.49 6.26
C LYS A 211 -6.65 -23.46 5.50
N ILE A 212 -6.49 -22.28 6.09
CA ILE A 212 -5.51 -21.27 5.67
C ILE A 212 -4.24 -21.55 6.49
N PRO A 213 -3.14 -22.00 5.87
CA PRO A 213 -1.94 -22.36 6.61
C PRO A 213 -1.21 -21.11 7.14
N ALA A 214 -0.37 -21.29 8.17
CA ALA A 214 0.61 -20.30 8.57
C ALA A 214 1.51 -19.89 7.39
N GLY A 215 1.82 -18.60 7.29
CA GLY A 215 2.58 -18.00 6.19
C GLY A 215 1.75 -17.59 4.98
N ALA A 216 0.42 -17.82 4.98
CA ALA A 216 -0.44 -17.44 3.87
C ALA A 216 -0.56 -15.91 3.74
N THR A 217 -0.41 -15.41 2.51
CA THR A 217 -0.52 -13.99 2.14
C THR A 217 -1.62 -13.78 1.11
N HIS A 218 -2.10 -12.55 0.97
CA HIS A 218 -3.14 -12.18 -0.01
C HIS A 218 -4.39 -13.09 0.07
N ILE A 219 -4.86 -13.32 1.28
CA ILE A 219 -5.98 -14.23 1.56
C ILE A 219 -7.27 -13.54 1.15
N LYS A 220 -8.10 -14.25 0.38
CA LYS A 220 -9.45 -13.84 0.04
C LYS A 220 -10.39 -15.03 0.12
N VAL A 221 -11.45 -14.90 0.91
CA VAL A 221 -12.54 -15.86 1.03
C VAL A 221 -13.83 -15.15 0.71
N THR A 222 -14.71 -15.81 -0.04
CA THR A 222 -16.02 -15.27 -0.39
C THR A 222 -17.05 -16.37 -0.25
N ASP A 223 -18.13 -16.10 0.47
CA ASP A 223 -19.28 -16.99 0.57
C ASP A 223 -20.54 -16.30 0.03
N LYS A 224 -21.31 -17.06 -0.76
CA LYS A 224 -22.58 -16.63 -1.37
C LYS A 224 -23.75 -17.50 -0.92
N SER A 225 -23.53 -18.35 0.07
CA SER A 225 -24.57 -19.22 0.61
C SER A 225 -25.56 -18.41 1.45
N ARG A 226 -26.56 -19.11 2.01
CA ARG A 226 -27.46 -18.52 3.02
C ARG A 226 -26.91 -18.66 4.45
N ASN A 227 -25.75 -19.31 4.60
CA ASN A 227 -25.09 -19.54 5.88
C ASN A 227 -24.18 -18.35 6.24
N TYR A 228 -23.41 -18.52 7.31
CA TYR A 228 -22.54 -17.48 7.84
C TYR A 228 -21.09 -17.96 7.85
N LEU A 229 -20.22 -17.22 7.15
CA LEU A 229 -18.79 -17.50 7.15
C LEU A 229 -18.21 -17.34 8.57
N ALA A 230 -17.62 -18.40 9.10
CA ALA A 230 -16.91 -18.38 10.37
C ALA A 230 -15.41 -18.62 10.19
N LEU A 231 -14.63 -18.04 11.10
CA LEU A 231 -13.18 -18.17 11.13
C LEU A 231 -12.73 -18.51 12.55
N MET A 232 -11.95 -19.58 12.66
CA MET A 232 -11.48 -20.11 13.92
C MET A 232 -9.95 -20.25 13.91
N THR A 233 -9.30 -19.91 15.03
CA THR A 233 -7.87 -20.14 15.24
C THR A 233 -7.56 -21.62 15.53
N SER A 234 -6.28 -21.98 15.47
CA SER A 234 -5.82 -23.36 15.68
C SER A 234 -6.11 -23.89 17.10
N ASP A 235 -6.27 -23.01 18.08
CA ASP A 235 -6.66 -23.27 19.46
C ASP A 235 -8.18 -23.46 19.67
N GLY A 236 -8.99 -23.36 18.62
CA GLY A 236 -10.44 -23.57 18.65
C GLY A 236 -11.27 -22.33 19.00
N ARG A 237 -10.66 -21.15 19.07
CA ARG A 237 -11.36 -19.89 19.36
C ARG A 237 -11.92 -19.25 18.08
N TYR A 238 -13.18 -18.84 18.10
CA TYR A 238 -13.77 -18.07 17.00
C TYR A 238 -13.26 -16.62 16.99
N VAL A 239 -12.82 -16.17 15.83
CA VAL A 239 -12.42 -14.78 15.57
C VAL A 239 -13.55 -14.02 14.89
N LEU A 240 -14.22 -14.66 13.94
CA LEU A 240 -15.30 -14.10 13.15
C LEU A 240 -16.41 -15.12 13.10
N ASN A 241 -17.63 -14.71 13.47
CA ASN A 241 -18.84 -15.55 13.57
C ASN A 241 -18.60 -16.85 14.39
N GLY A 242 -19.47 -17.11 15.35
CA GLY A 242 -19.24 -18.18 16.31
C GLY A 242 -20.16 -18.05 17.50
N ASP A 243 -20.35 -19.13 18.24
CA ASP A 243 -21.18 -19.15 19.46
C ASP A 243 -22.59 -18.56 19.23
N TRP A 244 -23.18 -18.86 18.07
CA TRP A 244 -24.50 -18.36 17.63
C TRP A 244 -24.60 -16.83 17.50
N SER A 245 -23.47 -16.14 17.33
CA SER A 245 -23.37 -14.70 17.20
C SER A 245 -22.82 -14.30 15.83
N ILE A 246 -23.38 -13.21 15.28
CA ILE A 246 -23.00 -12.65 13.98
C ILE A 246 -22.17 -11.37 14.22
N ALA A 247 -21.00 -11.34 13.61
CA ALA A 247 -20.07 -10.23 13.63
C ALA A 247 -20.52 -9.10 12.70
N TRP A 248 -20.17 -7.86 13.06
CA TRP A 248 -20.40 -6.70 12.22
C TRP A 248 -19.32 -6.56 11.15
N PRO A 249 -19.63 -6.05 9.95
CA PRO A 249 -18.60 -5.72 8.97
C PRO A 249 -17.54 -4.78 9.55
N GLY A 250 -16.27 -5.12 9.36
CA GLY A 250 -15.17 -4.35 9.94
C GLY A 250 -13.85 -5.09 10.04
N PRO A 251 -12.86 -4.44 10.65
CA PRO A 251 -11.54 -5.01 10.86
C PRO A 251 -11.49 -5.95 12.08
N TYR A 252 -10.80 -7.08 11.93
CA TYR A 252 -10.57 -8.08 12.98
C TYR A 252 -9.08 -8.46 13.01
N GLU A 253 -8.55 -8.77 14.20
CA GLU A 253 -7.16 -9.24 14.34
C GLU A 253 -7.15 -10.76 14.52
N ALA A 254 -6.39 -11.48 13.68
CA ALA A 254 -6.20 -12.93 13.81
C ALA A 254 -4.87 -13.37 13.24
N ALA A 255 -4.25 -14.38 13.89
CA ALA A 255 -3.00 -14.96 13.43
C ALA A 255 -1.95 -13.90 13.03
N GLY A 256 -1.83 -12.80 13.79
CA GLY A 256 -0.86 -11.73 13.53
C GLY A 256 -1.13 -10.86 12.30
N THR A 257 -2.29 -10.96 11.65
CA THR A 257 -2.71 -10.10 10.54
C THR A 257 -4.09 -9.49 10.79
N ARG A 258 -4.30 -8.30 10.22
CA ARG A 258 -5.59 -7.62 10.24
C ARG A 258 -6.46 -8.07 9.07
N LEU A 259 -7.55 -8.73 9.39
CA LEU A 259 -8.58 -9.20 8.47
C LEU A 259 -9.61 -8.07 8.26
N LEU A 260 -10.15 -7.95 7.05
CA LEU A 260 -11.33 -7.14 6.77
C LEU A 260 -12.49 -8.07 6.42
N TYR A 261 -13.51 -8.08 7.26
CA TYR A 261 -14.76 -8.79 7.00
C TYR A 261 -15.80 -7.80 6.46
N ALA A 262 -16.45 -8.19 5.38
CA ALA A 262 -17.50 -7.39 4.76
C ALA A 262 -18.67 -8.27 4.34
N ARG A 263 -19.87 -7.69 4.43
CA ARG A 263 -21.12 -8.32 4.01
C ARG A 263 -21.92 -7.36 3.15
N THR A 264 -22.32 -7.80 1.97
CA THR A 264 -23.11 -7.01 1.03
C THR A 264 -24.62 -7.19 1.29
N PRO A 265 -25.47 -6.28 0.77
CA PRO A 265 -26.92 -6.35 0.98
C PRO A 265 -27.59 -7.61 0.41
N ASP A 266 -27.02 -8.22 -0.63
CA ASP A 266 -27.45 -9.50 -1.20
C ASP A 266 -27.08 -10.72 -0.34
N GLY A 267 -26.38 -10.50 0.79
CA GLY A 267 -26.01 -11.53 1.74
C GLY A 267 -24.61 -12.11 1.52
N THR A 268 -23.93 -11.77 0.41
CA THR A 268 -22.56 -12.22 0.12
C THR A 268 -21.59 -11.74 1.21
N GLU A 269 -20.83 -12.68 1.77
CA GLU A 269 -19.79 -12.42 2.76
C GLU A 269 -18.41 -12.51 2.14
N SER A 270 -17.48 -11.69 2.62
CA SER A 270 -16.09 -11.72 2.20
C SER A 270 -15.15 -11.47 3.37
N LEU A 271 -14.01 -12.15 3.33
CA LEU A 271 -12.90 -11.96 4.24
C LEU A 271 -11.64 -11.74 3.41
N GLU A 272 -10.95 -10.63 3.66
CA GLU A 272 -9.68 -10.31 3.01
C GLU A 272 -8.60 -10.05 4.06
N ALA A 273 -7.38 -10.57 3.85
CA ALA A 273 -6.26 -10.32 4.74
C ALA A 273 -4.92 -10.26 3.97
N PRO A 274 -4.04 -9.29 4.27
CA PRO A 274 -2.74 -9.19 3.61
C PRO A 274 -1.80 -10.34 4.00
N GLY A 275 -1.85 -10.79 5.27
CA GLY A 275 -0.90 -11.76 5.81
C GLY A 275 0.50 -11.16 6.02
N PRO A 276 1.53 -12.01 6.26
CA PRO A 276 1.44 -13.46 6.43
C PRO A 276 0.76 -13.84 7.75
N THR A 277 0.02 -14.96 7.75
CA THR A 277 -0.54 -15.53 8.98
C THR A 277 0.55 -16.15 9.85
N ALA A 278 0.51 -15.91 11.16
CA ALA A 278 1.47 -16.46 12.14
C ALA A 278 1.13 -17.90 12.55
N GLU A 279 -0.14 -18.29 12.42
CA GLU A 279 -0.65 -19.62 12.73
C GLU A 279 -1.70 -20.04 11.68
N ASP A 280 -2.15 -21.29 11.79
CA ASP A 280 -3.20 -21.80 10.94
C ASP A 280 -4.58 -21.25 11.32
N LEU A 281 -5.40 -20.98 10.32
CA LEU A 281 -6.80 -20.59 10.48
C LEU A 281 -7.73 -21.60 9.80
N HIS A 282 -8.89 -21.81 10.38
CA HIS A 282 -9.93 -22.68 9.85
C HIS A 282 -11.11 -21.86 9.36
N VAL A 283 -11.42 -22.02 8.07
CA VAL A 283 -12.59 -21.40 7.43
C VAL A 283 -13.76 -22.36 7.57
N MET A 284 -14.88 -21.84 8.05
CA MET A 284 -16.09 -22.60 8.30
C MET A 284 -17.31 -21.88 7.74
N VAL A 285 -18.39 -22.61 7.45
CA VAL A 285 -19.70 -22.09 7.01
C VAL A 285 -20.82 -22.92 7.61
#